data_AF-A0A961CDR4-F1
#
_entry.id   AF-A0A961CDR4-F1
#
_cell.length_a   1.000
_cell.length_b   1.000
_cell.length_c   1.000
_cell.angle_alpha   90.00
_cell.angle_beta   90.00
_cell.angle_gamma   90.00
#
_symmetry.space_group_name_H-M   'P 1'
#
loop_
_entity.id
_entity.type
_entity.pdbx_description
1 polymer ?
#
loop_
_entity_poly.entity_id
_entity_poly.type
_entity_poly.pdbx_seq_one_letter_code
_entity_poly.pdbx_strand_id
1 'polypeptide(L)'
;MERLDSAPARPPVAGGGGTAGSTEDHPYRAAPFVAALMGGAAIIHFAMAPAHAADSTFEAVAFAAAGWAQAILAVLLVMKPRKEVFGATAALNLVFIGVWAWSRTSGLPIGAHPGVAEGVGTVDLAAVLMQGAAVLGAIGHLVLPADDDRKLPLAVPAIGALAVLGLATAAVASPEAASHGHDESAGGHVHGTEDVAAMEAQLAAVQDTRCDLGFNPVSYYDETNTIGIDTVSSPTMDAHDHGTITAGVAPSDPFEGRGSEKLDEIVGNLSTDSEATAGMMVAKLGNFTEEEYQAFIYQMWKNNQSSGGHDAHSSSGDDTHGHGGHFGPQPWIAMTDADECATLQSELDEARDVAMAYPTPKEAKAAGYHMVTTYVPGIASHWMNFGYVDGTFELDKPEMLLYDGTGDDASVVGLSYFIVHESDAEPTQGFTGQNDHYHRHIGLCIRGGVVVGDTTLSEEECAQIGGVKQTGGAGWMSHAWVV
;
A
#
# COMPACT_ATOMS: atom_id res chain seq x y z
N MET A 1 86.47 28.05 44.21
CA MET A 1 85.34 28.30 43.30
C MET A 1 85.59 27.48 42.05
N GLU A 2 85.28 26.18 42.13
CA GLU A 2 84.05 25.55 41.59
C GLU A 2 84.10 25.41 40.06
N ARG A 3 83.89 24.25 39.43
CA ARG A 3 83.72 22.86 39.86
C ARG A 3 83.96 22.01 38.59
N LEU A 4 84.28 20.75 38.84
CA LEU A 4 84.49 19.59 37.97
C LEU A 4 83.56 19.39 36.75
N ASP A 5 84.10 18.57 35.82
CA ASP A 5 83.47 17.64 34.88
C ASP A 5 83.31 18.06 33.40
N SER A 6 84.20 17.50 32.56
CA SER A 6 84.05 17.39 31.10
C SER A 6 84.32 15.94 30.69
N ALA A 7 83.29 15.30 30.14
CA ALA A 7 83.26 13.92 29.66
C ALA A 7 84.01 13.72 28.33
N PRO A 8 84.48 12.49 28.02
CA PRO A 8 84.82 12.11 26.65
C PRO A 8 83.97 10.96 26.08
N ALA A 9 83.77 11.04 24.75
CA ALA A 9 83.51 10.01 23.75
C ALA A 9 82.11 9.36 23.62
N ARG A 10 81.46 9.63 22.47
CA ARG A 10 80.50 8.73 21.79
C ARG A 10 81.01 8.43 20.36
N PRO A 11 81.01 7.16 19.90
CA PRO A 11 81.22 6.77 18.50
C PRO A 11 79.87 6.80 17.72
N PRO A 12 79.86 6.54 16.39
CA PRO A 12 78.85 7.08 15.48
C PRO A 12 77.49 6.36 15.57
N VAL A 13 76.46 7.10 15.21
CA VAL A 13 75.06 6.68 15.11
C VAL A 13 74.92 5.56 14.06
N ALA A 14 74.56 4.37 14.52
CA ALA A 14 74.05 3.30 13.66
C ALA A 14 72.65 3.70 13.16
N GLY A 15 72.43 3.57 11.85
CA GLY A 15 71.13 3.80 11.21
C GLY A 15 70.07 2.86 11.79
N GLY A 16 69.05 3.44 12.40
CA GLY A 16 67.81 2.75 12.73
C GLY A 16 67.03 2.47 11.46
N GLY A 17 67.29 1.33 10.84
CA GLY A 17 66.36 0.70 9.91
C GLY A 17 65.14 0.26 10.69
N GLY A 18 64.11 1.12 10.72
CA GLY A 18 62.78 0.73 11.14
C GLY A 18 62.30 -0.39 10.21
N THR A 19 62.10 -1.57 10.79
CA THR A 19 61.41 -2.69 10.16
C THR A 19 60.00 -2.26 9.80
N ALA A 20 59.80 -1.81 8.56
CA ALA A 20 58.50 -1.78 7.93
C ALA A 20 58.01 -3.23 7.86
N GLY A 21 56.97 -3.54 8.62
CA GLY A 21 56.29 -4.83 8.53
C GLY A 21 55.86 -5.05 7.08
N SER A 22 56.38 -6.12 6.48
CA SER A 22 55.85 -6.67 5.24
C SER A 22 54.38 -7.01 5.48
N THR A 23 53.47 -6.29 4.82
CA THR A 23 52.07 -6.69 4.73
C THR A 23 52.05 -8.03 3.98
N GLU A 24 51.81 -9.12 4.71
CA GLU A 24 51.65 -10.45 4.11
C GLU A 24 50.51 -10.40 3.07
N ASP A 25 50.83 -10.80 1.83
CA ASP A 25 49.86 -10.92 0.76
C ASP A 25 48.92 -12.10 1.04
N HIS A 26 47.80 -11.79 1.71
CA HIS A 26 46.80 -12.80 2.03
C HIS A 26 46.18 -13.33 0.72
N PRO A 27 46.21 -14.66 0.45
CA PRO A 27 45.76 -15.25 -0.82
C PRO A 27 44.27 -15.09 -1.13
N TYR A 28 43.52 -14.40 -0.27
CA TYR A 28 42.07 -14.22 -0.32
C TYR A 28 41.67 -12.74 -0.28
N ARG A 29 42.33 -11.90 -1.08
CA ARG A 29 42.07 -10.44 -1.14
C ARG A 29 40.61 -10.08 -1.47
N ALA A 30 39.87 -10.95 -2.16
CA ALA A 30 38.45 -10.75 -2.47
C ALA A 30 37.51 -11.09 -1.31
N ALA A 31 37.97 -11.85 -0.31
CA ALA A 31 37.11 -12.37 0.75
C ALA A 31 36.38 -11.29 1.57
N PRO A 32 37.00 -10.16 1.98
CA PRO A 32 36.30 -9.13 2.73
C PRO A 32 35.17 -8.47 1.93
N PHE A 33 35.38 -8.24 0.63
CA PHE A 33 34.37 -7.64 -0.23
C PHE A 33 33.20 -8.59 -0.50
N VAL A 34 33.48 -9.86 -0.82
CA VAL A 34 32.43 -10.88 -1.00
C VAL A 34 31.70 -11.13 0.32
N ALA A 35 32.39 -11.12 1.45
CA ALA A 35 31.77 -11.23 2.77
C ALA A 35 30.86 -10.04 3.09
N ALA A 36 31.24 -8.82 2.70
CA ALA A 36 30.38 -7.64 2.87
C ALA A 36 29.09 -7.75 2.05
N LEU A 37 29.18 -8.17 0.78
CA LEU A 37 28.00 -8.42 -0.06
C LEU A 37 27.08 -9.49 0.51
N MET A 38 27.67 -10.58 1.03
CA MET A 38 26.91 -11.63 1.72
C MET A 38 26.25 -11.13 3.00
N GLY A 39 26.95 -10.28 3.77
CA GLY A 39 26.40 -9.65 4.97
C GLY A 39 25.25 -8.69 4.66
N GLY A 40 25.38 -7.88 3.61
CA GLY A 40 24.33 -6.97 3.14
C GLY A 40 23.08 -7.71 2.71
N ALA A 41 23.22 -8.75 1.88
CA ALA A 41 22.09 -9.59 1.47
C ALA A 41 21.46 -10.33 2.66
N ALA A 42 22.27 -10.81 3.62
CA ALA A 42 21.77 -11.47 4.82
C ALA A 42 20.92 -10.53 5.69
N ILE A 43 21.33 -9.27 5.83
CA ILE A 43 20.58 -8.24 6.56
C ILE A 43 19.21 -8.04 5.92
N ILE A 44 19.16 -7.93 4.59
CA ILE A 44 17.89 -7.79 3.85
C ILE A 44 16.99 -9.01 4.07
N HIS A 45 17.50 -10.23 3.88
CA HIS A 45 16.69 -11.43 4.12
C HIS A 45 16.22 -11.58 5.58
N PHE A 46 17.01 -11.17 6.57
CA PHE A 46 16.54 -11.14 7.96
C PHE A 46 15.47 -10.09 8.19
N ALA A 47 15.55 -8.94 7.53
CA ALA A 47 14.54 -7.89 7.62
C ALA A 47 13.21 -8.32 6.98
N MET A 48 13.26 -9.09 5.89
CA MET A 48 12.05 -9.59 5.20
C MET A 48 11.38 -10.76 5.93
N ALA A 49 12.10 -11.49 6.79
CA ALA A 49 11.54 -12.62 7.52
C ALA A 49 10.31 -12.28 8.42
N PRO A 50 10.35 -11.26 9.30
CA PRO A 50 9.16 -10.84 10.06
C PRO A 50 8.09 -10.25 9.16
N ALA A 51 8.49 -9.59 8.07
CA ALA A 51 7.59 -8.97 7.13
C ALA A 51 6.65 -10.01 6.49
N HIS A 52 7.18 -11.13 6.02
CA HIS A 52 6.39 -12.22 5.44
C HIS A 52 5.72 -13.13 6.50
N ALA A 53 5.87 -12.87 7.80
CA ALA A 53 5.36 -13.76 8.85
C ALA A 53 3.85 -13.66 9.04
N ALA A 54 3.24 -12.53 8.67
CA ALA A 54 1.79 -12.33 8.69
C ALA A 54 1.09 -13.16 7.61
N ASP A 55 1.66 -13.21 6.40
CA ASP A 55 1.01 -13.79 5.23
C ASP A 55 1.39 -15.26 4.99
N SER A 56 2.62 -15.65 5.33
CA SER A 56 3.10 -17.02 5.10
C SER A 56 4.25 -17.41 6.03
N THR A 57 3.95 -18.30 6.98
CA THR A 57 4.98 -18.90 7.85
C THR A 57 6.09 -19.59 7.04
N PHE A 58 5.77 -20.15 5.87
CA PHE A 58 6.76 -20.78 5.00
C PHE A 58 7.78 -19.76 4.48
N GLU A 59 7.31 -18.61 4.00
CA GLU A 59 8.16 -17.54 3.45
C GLU A 59 9.02 -16.89 4.54
N ALA A 60 8.43 -16.57 5.69
CA ALA A 60 9.17 -16.05 6.84
C ALA A 60 10.33 -16.97 7.26
N VAL A 61 10.09 -18.28 7.32
CA VAL A 61 11.13 -19.28 7.63
C VAL A 61 12.16 -19.38 6.51
N ALA A 62 11.75 -19.30 5.25
CA ALA A 62 12.66 -19.35 4.09
C ALA A 62 13.61 -18.14 4.07
N PHE A 63 13.09 -16.93 4.31
CA PHE A 63 13.88 -15.71 4.43
C PHE A 63 14.86 -15.76 5.60
N ALA A 64 14.41 -16.19 6.78
CA ALA A 64 15.29 -16.36 7.94
C ALA A 64 16.40 -17.39 7.68
N ALA A 65 16.07 -18.50 7.02
CA ALA A 65 17.04 -19.53 6.65
C ALA A 65 18.06 -19.01 5.63
N ALA A 66 17.61 -18.23 4.64
CA ALA A 66 18.47 -17.58 3.66
C ALA A 66 19.44 -16.59 4.30
N GLY A 67 18.94 -15.75 5.21
CA GLY A 67 19.76 -14.81 5.99
C GLY A 67 20.83 -15.52 6.80
N TRP A 68 20.48 -16.58 7.54
CA TRP A 68 21.45 -17.36 8.32
C TRP A 68 22.50 -18.05 7.44
N ALA A 69 22.08 -18.63 6.31
CA ALA A 69 23.01 -19.26 5.37
C ALA A 69 24.04 -18.25 4.82
N GLN A 70 23.58 -17.05 4.47
CA GLN A 70 24.47 -15.99 3.98
C GLN A 70 25.38 -15.41 5.07
N ALA A 71 24.86 -15.18 6.28
CA ALA A 71 25.64 -14.69 7.40
C ALA A 71 26.76 -15.68 7.81
N ILE A 72 26.46 -16.98 7.86
CA ILE A 72 27.45 -18.02 8.16
C ILE A 72 28.56 -18.03 7.10
N LEU A 73 28.21 -17.95 5.82
CA LEU A 73 29.19 -17.90 4.74
C LEU A 73 30.02 -16.60 4.75
N ALA A 74 29.42 -15.45 5.09
CA ALA A 74 30.14 -14.19 5.27
C ALA A 74 31.21 -14.31 6.37
N VAL A 75 30.85 -14.89 7.52
CA VAL A 75 31.80 -15.14 8.63
C VAL A 75 32.89 -16.12 8.21
N LEU A 76 32.54 -17.19 7.48
CA LEU A 76 33.52 -18.16 6.99
C LEU A 76 34.49 -17.56 5.97
N LEU A 77 34.02 -16.66 5.10
CA LEU A 77 34.89 -15.93 4.16
C LEU A 77 35.93 -15.07 4.90
N VAL A 78 35.59 -14.48 6.04
CA VAL A 78 36.54 -13.67 6.82
C VAL A 78 37.45 -14.55 7.69
N MET A 79 36.88 -15.52 8.41
CA MET A 79 37.61 -16.29 9.42
C MET A 79 38.40 -17.47 8.85
N LYS A 80 37.86 -18.14 7.83
CA LYS A 80 38.42 -19.36 7.25
C LYS A 80 38.22 -19.38 5.71
N PRO A 81 38.75 -18.36 4.99
CA PRO A 81 38.60 -18.32 3.54
C PRO A 81 39.26 -19.55 2.90
N ARG A 82 38.48 -20.25 2.07
CA ARG A 82 38.92 -21.42 1.30
C ARG A 82 38.09 -21.51 0.03
N LYS A 83 38.62 -22.15 -1.01
CA LYS A 83 37.97 -22.25 -2.33
C LYS A 83 36.57 -22.86 -2.23
N GLU A 84 36.36 -23.80 -1.31
CA GLU A 84 35.04 -24.43 -1.11
C GLU A 84 34.02 -23.45 -0.55
N VAL A 85 34.43 -22.47 0.27
CA VAL A 85 33.52 -21.44 0.80
C VAL A 85 33.09 -20.48 -0.31
N PHE A 86 34.02 -20.08 -1.19
CA PHE A 86 33.67 -19.29 -2.37
C PHE A 86 32.74 -20.06 -3.33
N GLY A 87 33.00 -21.36 -3.53
CA GLY A 87 32.12 -22.23 -4.32
C GLY A 87 30.71 -22.34 -3.73
N ALA A 88 30.62 -22.52 -2.40
CA ALA A 88 29.34 -22.54 -1.68
C ALA A 88 28.60 -21.20 -1.77
N THR A 89 29.32 -20.07 -1.65
CA THR A 89 28.78 -18.72 -1.85
C THR A 89 28.18 -18.56 -3.25
N ALA A 90 28.91 -18.95 -4.30
CA ALA A 90 28.40 -18.84 -5.67
C ALA A 90 27.15 -19.71 -5.88
N ALA A 91 27.18 -20.97 -5.42
CA ALA A 91 26.06 -21.90 -5.57
C ALA A 91 24.80 -21.43 -4.83
N LEU A 92 24.93 -21.01 -3.57
CA LEU A 92 23.80 -20.57 -2.75
C LEU A 92 23.09 -19.36 -3.37
N ASN A 93 23.85 -18.34 -3.77
CA ASN A 93 23.27 -17.12 -4.34
C ASN A 93 22.66 -17.38 -5.73
N LEU A 94 23.22 -18.29 -6.53
CA LEU A 94 22.57 -18.69 -7.79
C LEU A 94 21.20 -19.36 -7.55
N VAL A 95 21.05 -20.12 -6.46
CA VAL A 95 19.75 -20.68 -6.07
C VAL A 95 18.77 -19.57 -5.69
N PHE A 96 19.19 -18.61 -4.87
CA PHE A 96 18.33 -17.50 -4.45
C PHE A 96 17.90 -16.60 -5.62
N ILE A 97 18.84 -16.26 -6.51
CA ILE A 97 18.54 -15.53 -7.76
C ILE A 97 17.55 -16.34 -8.62
N GLY A 98 17.71 -17.66 -8.69
CA GLY A 98 16.81 -18.53 -9.44
C GLY A 98 15.40 -18.59 -8.85
N VAL A 99 15.27 -18.66 -7.51
CA VAL A 99 13.98 -18.61 -6.80
C VAL A 99 13.30 -17.26 -7.02
N TRP A 100 14.05 -16.16 -6.88
CA TRP A 100 13.54 -14.81 -7.19
C TRP A 100 13.09 -14.69 -8.65
N ALA A 101 13.89 -15.17 -9.61
CA ALA A 101 13.49 -15.12 -11.02
C ALA A 101 12.20 -15.92 -11.29
N TRP A 102 11.99 -17.03 -10.58
CA TRP A 102 10.73 -17.80 -10.66
C TRP A 102 9.57 -17.00 -10.09
N SER A 103 9.70 -16.42 -8.88
CA SER A 103 8.63 -15.63 -8.26
C SER A 103 8.20 -14.46 -9.15
N ARG A 104 9.14 -13.80 -9.84
CA ARG A 104 8.85 -12.65 -10.74
C ARG A 104 8.33 -13.02 -12.13
N THR A 105 8.37 -14.29 -12.55
CA THR A 105 7.99 -14.69 -13.92
C THR A 105 6.74 -15.55 -13.98
N SER A 106 6.58 -16.50 -13.06
CA SER A 106 5.46 -17.44 -13.09
C SER A 106 4.87 -17.69 -11.71
N GLY A 107 5.38 -17.03 -10.68
CA GLY A 107 5.00 -17.26 -9.29
C GLY A 107 5.54 -18.57 -8.72
N LEU A 108 5.81 -18.57 -7.42
CA LEU A 108 6.22 -19.78 -6.72
C LEU A 108 5.02 -20.71 -6.53
N PRO A 109 5.19 -22.04 -6.55
CA PRO A 109 4.08 -22.99 -6.38
C PRO A 109 3.55 -23.07 -4.94
N ILE A 110 4.25 -22.46 -3.99
CA ILE A 110 3.94 -22.42 -2.56
C ILE A 110 4.34 -21.03 -2.03
N GLY A 111 3.56 -20.48 -1.11
CA GLY A 111 3.74 -19.10 -0.63
C GLY A 111 2.41 -18.42 -0.34
N ALA A 112 2.45 -17.13 -0.03
CA ALA A 112 1.28 -16.26 0.13
C ALA A 112 0.51 -16.10 -1.19
N HIS A 113 1.22 -16.11 -2.33
CA HIS A 113 0.62 -15.94 -3.66
C HIS A 113 1.00 -17.07 -4.65
N PRO A 114 0.50 -18.31 -4.47
CA PRO A 114 0.90 -19.44 -5.30
C PRO A 114 0.56 -19.27 -6.79
N GLY A 115 1.56 -19.37 -7.66
CA GLY A 115 1.40 -19.30 -9.12
C GLY A 115 1.11 -17.89 -9.67
N VAL A 116 1.19 -16.86 -8.83
CA VAL A 116 1.05 -15.45 -9.22
C VAL A 116 2.45 -14.85 -9.35
N ALA A 117 2.75 -14.25 -10.51
CA ALA A 117 3.99 -13.53 -10.68
C ALA A 117 3.96 -12.24 -9.85
N GLU A 118 4.91 -12.11 -8.93
CA GLU A 118 5.01 -10.95 -8.06
C GLU A 118 5.79 -9.81 -8.74
N GLY A 119 5.49 -8.55 -8.42
CA GLY A 119 6.21 -7.37 -8.91
C GLY A 119 7.67 -7.31 -8.44
N VAL A 120 8.52 -6.53 -9.12
CA VAL A 120 9.93 -6.33 -8.72
C VAL A 120 10.01 -5.12 -7.79
N GLY A 121 10.36 -5.35 -6.52
CA GLY A 121 10.55 -4.29 -5.52
C GLY A 121 12.01 -3.86 -5.40
N THR A 122 12.26 -2.68 -4.81
CA THR A 122 13.62 -2.14 -4.67
C THR A 122 14.47 -2.96 -3.70
N VAL A 123 13.87 -3.50 -2.64
CA VAL A 123 14.54 -4.29 -1.60
C VAL A 123 14.99 -5.64 -2.15
N ASP A 124 14.12 -6.30 -2.92
CA ASP A 124 14.48 -7.56 -3.57
C ASP A 124 15.54 -7.36 -4.67
N LEU A 125 15.46 -6.26 -5.43
CA LEU A 125 16.46 -5.94 -6.44
C LEU A 125 17.82 -5.65 -5.81
N ALA A 126 17.86 -4.90 -4.71
CA ALA A 126 19.08 -4.67 -3.95
C ALA A 126 19.69 -5.98 -3.45
N ALA A 127 18.87 -6.88 -2.90
CA ALA A 127 19.34 -8.21 -2.49
C ALA A 127 19.91 -8.99 -3.69
N VAL A 128 19.20 -9.08 -4.80
CA VAL A 128 19.62 -9.82 -6.00
C VAL A 128 20.88 -9.24 -6.64
N LEU A 129 21.04 -7.91 -6.65
CA LEU A 129 22.26 -7.26 -7.12
C LEU A 129 23.46 -7.59 -6.22
N MET A 130 23.29 -7.58 -4.89
CA MET A 130 24.33 -7.99 -3.95
C MET A 130 24.68 -9.47 -4.12
N GLN A 131 23.67 -10.34 -4.31
CA GLN A 131 23.85 -11.76 -4.60
C GLN A 131 24.62 -11.98 -5.90
N GLY A 132 24.25 -11.27 -6.98
CA GLY A 132 24.94 -11.32 -8.27
C GLY A 132 26.39 -10.85 -8.19
N ALA A 133 26.65 -9.74 -7.49
CA ALA A 133 28.00 -9.26 -7.24
C ALA A 133 28.83 -10.26 -6.40
N ALA A 134 28.22 -10.93 -5.42
CA ALA A 134 28.88 -11.96 -4.62
C ALA A 134 29.22 -13.20 -5.47
N VAL A 135 28.34 -13.61 -6.38
CA VAL A 135 28.59 -14.69 -7.35
C VAL A 135 29.77 -14.33 -8.25
N LEU A 136 29.77 -13.14 -8.84
CA LEU A 136 30.85 -12.68 -9.72
C LEU A 136 32.19 -12.58 -8.98
N GLY A 137 32.19 -12.04 -7.77
CA GLY A 137 33.38 -11.96 -6.92
C GLY A 137 33.92 -13.33 -6.52
N ALA A 138 33.03 -14.27 -6.21
CA ALA A 138 33.42 -15.63 -5.85
C ALA A 138 33.96 -16.43 -7.04
N ILE A 139 33.27 -16.40 -8.20
CA ILE A 139 33.73 -17.06 -9.42
C ILE A 139 35.04 -16.43 -9.92
N GLY A 140 35.14 -15.10 -9.90
CA GLY A 140 36.36 -14.37 -10.25
C GLY A 140 37.55 -14.83 -9.42
N HIS A 141 37.37 -15.01 -8.11
CA HIS A 141 38.41 -15.55 -7.23
C HIS A 141 38.79 -17.01 -7.55
N LEU A 142 37.85 -17.82 -8.01
CA LEU A 142 38.08 -19.24 -8.32
C LEU A 142 38.74 -19.47 -9.69
N VAL A 143 38.48 -18.59 -10.66
CA VAL A 143 38.84 -18.79 -12.08
C VAL A 143 40.00 -17.90 -12.53
N LEU A 144 40.09 -16.66 -12.02
CA LEU A 144 41.14 -15.74 -12.46
C LEU A 144 42.48 -16.07 -11.80
N PRO A 145 43.59 -16.06 -12.56
CA PRO A 145 44.93 -16.13 -11.97
C PRO A 145 45.11 -14.98 -10.97
N ALA A 146 45.80 -15.25 -9.85
CA ALA A 146 46.19 -14.20 -8.92
C ALA A 146 47.22 -13.29 -9.62
N ASP A 147 46.77 -12.23 -10.29
CA ASP A 147 47.65 -11.19 -10.82
C ASP A 147 48.20 -10.38 -9.64
N ASP A 148 49.50 -10.54 -9.40
CA ASP A 148 50.21 -10.11 -8.19
C ASP A 148 50.43 -8.57 -8.12
N ASP A 149 50.14 -7.83 -9.19
CA ASP A 149 50.62 -6.45 -9.35
C ASP A 149 49.59 -5.33 -9.09
N ARG A 150 48.32 -5.65 -8.83
CA ARG A 150 47.31 -4.63 -8.49
C ARG A 150 47.17 -4.49 -6.98
N LYS A 151 48.00 -3.63 -6.38
CA LYS A 151 47.81 -3.12 -5.02
C LYS A 151 46.54 -2.27 -4.97
N LEU A 152 45.37 -2.89 -4.79
CA LEU A 152 44.17 -2.16 -4.42
C LEU A 152 44.40 -1.63 -2.99
N PRO A 153 44.39 -0.30 -2.75
CA PRO A 153 44.61 0.21 -1.40
C PRO A 153 43.53 -0.35 -0.47
N LEU A 154 43.93 -0.76 0.75
CA LEU A 154 43.06 -1.38 1.77
C LEU A 154 41.78 -0.57 2.06
N ALA A 155 41.78 0.72 1.74
CA ALA A 155 40.62 1.61 1.80
C ALA A 155 39.47 1.19 0.86
N VAL A 156 39.74 0.60 -0.32
CA VAL A 156 38.71 0.26 -1.32
C VAL A 156 37.73 -0.83 -0.84
N PRO A 157 38.18 -1.97 -0.27
CA PRO A 157 37.25 -2.96 0.30
C PRO A 157 36.53 -2.44 1.56
N ALA A 158 37.15 -1.55 2.35
CA ALA A 158 36.51 -0.93 3.51
C ALA A 158 35.41 0.07 3.10
N ILE A 159 35.66 0.90 2.07
CA ILE A 159 34.67 1.80 1.46
C ILE A 159 33.56 0.99 0.80
N GLY A 160 33.89 -0.10 0.10
CA GLY A 160 32.91 -1.01 -0.47
C GLY A 160 32.03 -1.68 0.58
N ALA A 161 32.61 -2.11 1.70
CA ALA A 161 31.85 -2.69 2.81
C ALA A 161 30.94 -1.67 3.50
N LEU A 162 31.40 -0.42 3.67
CA LEU A 162 30.57 0.66 4.19
C LEU A 162 29.47 1.07 3.21
N ALA A 163 29.74 1.06 1.90
CA ALA A 163 28.74 1.33 0.87
C ALA A 163 27.69 0.21 0.80
N VAL A 164 28.10 -1.06 0.94
CA VAL A 164 27.17 -2.20 1.00
C VAL A 164 26.35 -2.17 2.28
N LEU A 165 26.95 -1.83 3.42
CA LEU A 165 26.21 -1.65 4.67
C LEU A 165 25.25 -0.48 4.57
N GLY A 166 25.68 0.66 4.02
CA GLY A 166 24.83 1.82 3.77
C GLY A 166 23.69 1.52 2.82
N LEU A 167 23.93 0.73 1.75
CA LEU A 167 22.91 0.30 0.80
C LEU A 167 21.94 -0.70 1.44
N ALA A 168 22.42 -1.66 2.24
CA ALA A 168 21.56 -2.60 2.97
C ALA A 168 20.73 -1.88 4.05
N THR A 169 21.32 -0.93 4.76
CA THR A 169 20.60 -0.09 5.73
C THR A 169 19.60 0.81 5.03
N ALA A 170 19.94 1.44 3.90
CA ALA A 170 19.01 2.25 3.12
C ALA A 170 17.88 1.42 2.51
N ALA A 171 18.16 0.20 2.05
CA ALA A 171 17.16 -0.73 1.57
C ALA A 171 16.23 -1.19 2.72
N VAL A 172 16.77 -1.53 3.89
CA VAL A 172 15.96 -1.95 5.05
C VAL A 172 15.22 -0.80 5.72
N ALA A 173 15.78 0.41 5.69
CA ALA A 173 15.13 1.62 6.18
C ALA A 173 14.26 2.28 5.10
N SER A 174 14.18 1.68 3.91
CA SER A 174 13.25 2.15 2.89
C SER A 174 11.81 1.89 3.37
N PRO A 175 10.86 2.79 3.07
CA PRO A 175 9.45 2.56 3.34
C PRO A 175 8.95 1.22 2.78
N GLU A 176 9.55 0.79 1.67
CA GLU A 176 9.29 -0.48 1.00
C GLU A 176 9.69 -1.70 1.87
N ALA A 177 10.80 -1.65 2.62
CA ALA A 177 11.16 -2.75 3.54
C ALA A 177 10.26 -2.84 4.78
N ALA A 178 9.63 -1.73 5.18
CA ALA A 178 8.65 -1.68 6.26
C ALA A 178 7.24 -2.09 5.80
N SER A 179 6.95 -2.00 4.50
CA SER A 179 5.68 -2.41 3.87
C SER A 179 5.78 -3.75 3.12
N HIS A 180 6.98 -4.28 2.90
CA HIS A 180 7.24 -5.61 2.34
C HIS A 180 6.80 -6.76 3.25
N GLY A 181 6.41 -6.43 4.48
CA GLY A 181 5.47 -7.22 5.26
C GLY A 181 4.30 -6.35 5.57
N HIS A 182 3.11 -6.84 5.25
CA HIS A 182 1.91 -6.08 5.49
C HIS A 182 1.83 -5.70 6.98
N ASP A 183 1.72 -4.38 7.19
CA ASP A 183 1.51 -3.61 8.41
C ASP A 183 2.40 -3.90 9.63
N GLU A 184 3.39 -3.03 9.86
CA GLU A 184 3.46 -2.12 11.02
C GLU A 184 4.56 -1.07 10.77
N SER A 185 4.19 0.14 10.33
CA SER A 185 5.15 1.26 10.25
C SER A 185 5.07 2.15 11.49
N ALA A 186 6.11 2.07 12.32
CA ALA A 186 6.39 3.03 13.37
C ALA A 186 6.81 4.39 12.76
N GLY A 187 6.02 5.42 13.04
CA GLY A 187 6.18 6.78 12.51
C GLY A 187 7.55 7.41 12.77
N GLY A 188 8.20 7.85 11.70
CA GLY A 188 9.35 8.74 11.71
C GLY A 188 8.93 10.15 11.31
N HIS A 189 8.70 11.04 12.29
CA HIS A 189 8.55 12.47 12.03
C HIS A 189 9.90 13.09 11.60
N VAL A 190 9.94 13.70 10.41
CA VAL A 190 11.07 14.51 9.93
C VAL A 190 10.72 15.99 10.10
N HIS A 191 11.55 16.74 10.83
CA HIS A 191 11.39 18.19 10.99
C HIS A 191 12.39 18.94 10.07
N GLY A 192 11.91 19.40 8.92
CA GLY A 192 12.61 20.34 8.04
C GLY A 192 11.64 21.39 7.49
N THR A 193 11.92 22.68 7.70
CA THR A 193 11.07 23.78 7.20
C THR A 193 11.19 24.02 5.69
N GLU A 194 12.24 23.50 5.06
CA GLU A 194 12.45 23.58 3.61
C GLU A 194 11.55 22.60 2.85
N ASP A 195 11.17 21.48 3.47
CA ASP A 195 10.32 20.46 2.86
C ASP A 195 8.84 20.86 2.84
N VAL A 196 8.35 21.58 3.87
CA VAL A 196 6.95 22.06 3.93
C VAL A 196 6.65 23.09 2.84
N ALA A 197 7.57 24.02 2.56
CA ALA A 197 7.36 25.03 1.53
C ALA A 197 7.39 24.44 0.11
N ALA A 198 8.23 23.43 -0.13
CA ALA A 198 8.27 22.69 -1.39
C ALA A 198 6.99 21.86 -1.60
N MET A 199 6.52 21.23 -0.52
CA MET A 199 5.28 20.46 -0.46
C MET A 199 4.04 21.35 -0.72
N GLU A 200 3.95 22.51 -0.07
CA GLU A 200 2.88 23.52 -0.31
C GLU A 200 2.91 24.05 -1.75
N ALA A 201 4.10 24.30 -2.31
CA ALA A 201 4.24 24.74 -3.70
C ALA A 201 3.84 23.64 -4.70
N GLN A 202 4.12 22.38 -4.40
CA GLN A 202 3.68 21.23 -5.21
C GLN A 202 2.16 21.06 -5.16
N LEU A 203 1.54 21.25 -4.00
CA LEU A 203 0.08 21.28 -3.86
C LEU A 203 -0.57 22.39 -4.64
N ALA A 204 -0.04 23.61 -4.52
CA ALA A 204 -0.54 24.75 -5.28
C ALA A 204 -0.44 24.51 -6.79
N ALA A 205 0.67 23.92 -7.26
CA ALA A 205 0.85 23.59 -8.67
C ALA A 205 -0.15 22.52 -9.17
N VAL A 206 -0.46 21.51 -8.36
CA VAL A 206 -1.48 20.52 -8.71
C VAL A 206 -2.87 21.13 -8.70
N GLN A 207 -3.23 21.92 -7.68
CA GLN A 207 -4.52 22.61 -7.60
C GLN A 207 -4.82 23.46 -8.86
N ASP A 208 -3.81 24.16 -9.40
CA ASP A 208 -3.96 24.97 -10.63
C ASP A 208 -4.18 24.14 -11.91
N THR A 209 -3.86 22.84 -11.88
CA THR A 209 -3.93 21.95 -13.06
C THR A 209 -5.00 20.88 -12.96
N ARG A 210 -5.77 20.87 -11.87
CA ARG A 210 -6.90 19.95 -11.67
C ARG A 210 -7.98 20.13 -12.73
N CYS A 211 -8.39 19.01 -13.33
CA CYS A 211 -9.45 18.96 -14.33
C CYS A 211 -10.72 18.24 -13.82
N ASP A 212 -10.70 17.77 -12.58
CA ASP A 212 -11.70 16.92 -11.94
C ASP A 212 -12.73 17.63 -11.08
N LEU A 213 -12.53 18.91 -10.75
CA LEU A 213 -13.39 19.68 -9.81
C LEU A 213 -14.86 19.82 -10.25
N GLY A 214 -15.22 19.35 -11.46
CA GLY A 214 -16.58 19.29 -11.97
C GLY A 214 -17.32 17.98 -11.69
N PHE A 215 -16.64 16.92 -11.22
CA PHE A 215 -17.26 15.59 -11.03
C PHE A 215 -18.10 15.49 -9.75
N ASN A 216 -17.71 16.22 -8.71
CA ASN A 216 -18.43 16.28 -7.44
C ASN A 216 -18.96 17.71 -7.15
N PRO A 217 -19.99 17.88 -6.30
CA PRO A 217 -20.45 19.20 -5.90
C PRO A 217 -19.36 19.98 -5.16
N VAL A 218 -19.40 21.31 -5.22
CA VAL A 218 -18.41 22.18 -4.54
C VAL A 218 -18.29 21.87 -3.04
N SER A 219 -19.39 21.57 -2.37
CA SER A 219 -19.40 21.21 -0.95
C SER A 219 -18.58 19.96 -0.64
N TYR A 220 -18.53 18.99 -1.55
CA TYR A 220 -17.71 17.80 -1.38
C TYR A 220 -16.23 18.18 -1.31
N TYR A 221 -15.74 18.99 -2.26
CA TYR A 221 -14.34 19.44 -2.26
C TYR A 221 -14.01 20.32 -1.06
N ASP A 222 -14.92 21.19 -0.63
CA ASP A 222 -14.71 21.99 0.58
C ASP A 222 -14.53 21.09 1.82
N GLU A 223 -15.33 20.04 1.94
CA GLU A 223 -15.28 19.10 3.05
C GLU A 223 -14.04 18.19 2.99
N THR A 224 -13.72 17.59 1.84
CA THR A 224 -12.53 16.73 1.68
C THR A 224 -11.23 17.50 1.88
N ASN A 225 -11.15 18.75 1.40
CA ASN A 225 -10.01 19.63 1.68
C ASN A 225 -9.91 19.98 3.17
N THR A 226 -11.04 20.24 3.83
CA THR A 226 -11.06 20.54 5.27
C THR A 226 -10.59 19.34 6.09
N ILE A 227 -11.07 18.14 5.77
CA ILE A 227 -10.71 16.91 6.48
C ILE A 227 -9.26 16.50 6.16
N GLY A 228 -8.78 16.82 4.95
CA GLY A 228 -7.46 16.42 4.45
C GLY A 228 -7.48 15.05 3.78
N ILE A 229 -8.51 14.77 2.98
CA ILE A 229 -8.67 13.53 2.18
C ILE A 229 -8.88 13.81 0.69
N ASP A 230 -8.70 15.06 0.28
CA ASP A 230 -8.48 15.44 -1.13
C ASP A 230 -6.98 15.36 -1.41
N THR A 231 -6.57 14.30 -2.09
CA THR A 231 -5.19 13.85 -2.15
C THR A 231 -4.55 14.20 -3.49
N VAL A 232 -3.26 14.49 -3.46
CA VAL A 232 -2.45 14.74 -4.66
C VAL A 232 -1.50 13.58 -4.87
N SER A 233 -1.59 12.90 -6.01
CA SER A 233 -0.56 11.95 -6.43
C SER A 233 0.66 12.73 -6.94
N SER A 234 1.84 12.45 -6.39
CA SER A 234 3.08 13.12 -6.80
C SER A 234 3.67 12.43 -8.03
N PRO A 235 3.97 13.14 -9.13
CA PRO A 235 4.47 12.54 -10.37
C PRO A 235 5.93 12.05 -10.29
N THR A 236 6.62 12.27 -9.17
CA THR A 236 7.99 11.75 -8.91
C THR A 236 8.03 10.61 -7.90
N MET A 237 6.87 10.06 -7.54
CA MET A 237 6.73 8.92 -6.64
C MET A 237 6.27 7.73 -7.49
N ASP A 238 6.99 6.61 -7.42
CA ASP A 238 6.57 5.35 -8.06
C ASP A 238 5.15 4.98 -7.59
N ALA A 239 4.42 4.24 -8.41
CA ALA A 239 3.01 3.85 -8.25
C ALA A 239 2.66 3.04 -6.97
N HIS A 240 3.56 2.99 -5.99
CA HIS A 240 3.43 2.30 -4.71
C HIS A 240 3.84 3.17 -3.50
N ASP A 241 4.19 4.44 -3.70
CA ASP A 241 4.51 5.41 -2.63
C ASP A 241 3.44 6.51 -2.59
N HIS A 242 2.33 6.23 -1.90
CA HIS A 242 1.28 7.21 -1.63
C HIS A 242 1.67 8.08 -0.43
N GLY A 243 2.76 8.84 -0.59
CA GLY A 243 3.02 9.99 0.26
C GLY A 243 1.97 11.06 0.00
N THR A 244 0.82 10.94 0.65
CA THR A 244 -0.30 11.86 0.51
C THR A 244 0.06 13.17 1.17
N ILE A 245 0.13 14.23 0.37
CA ILE A 245 0.29 15.57 0.92
C ILE A 245 -1.10 16.17 1.11
N THR A 246 -1.46 16.43 2.36
CA THR A 246 -2.76 16.99 2.75
C THR A 246 -2.57 18.40 3.32
N ALA A 247 -3.28 19.40 2.80
CA ALA A 247 -3.32 20.76 3.35
C ALA A 247 -4.66 21.02 4.06
N GLY A 248 -5.00 20.22 5.06
CA GLY A 248 -6.19 20.45 5.87
C GLY A 248 -6.03 21.69 6.76
N VAL A 249 -6.79 22.75 6.50
CA VAL A 249 -6.92 23.87 7.45
C VAL A 249 -7.82 23.42 8.58
N ALA A 250 -7.35 23.50 9.82
CA ALA A 250 -8.15 23.11 10.99
C ALA A 250 -9.50 23.86 11.00
N PRO A 251 -10.65 23.15 10.90
CA PRO A 251 -11.95 23.80 11.01
C PRO A 251 -12.19 24.30 12.43
N SER A 252 -13.12 25.25 12.58
CA SER A 252 -13.57 25.68 13.90
C SER A 252 -14.31 24.56 14.62
N ASP A 253 -14.04 24.34 15.91
CA ASP A 253 -14.85 23.49 16.78
C ASP A 253 -16.01 24.31 17.39
N PRO A 254 -17.25 24.20 16.87
CA PRO A 254 -18.38 24.96 17.38
C PRO A 254 -18.79 24.56 18.80
N PHE A 255 -18.42 23.35 19.25
CA PHE A 255 -18.78 22.85 20.59
C PHE A 255 -17.68 23.06 21.62
N GLU A 256 -16.52 23.59 21.24
CA GLU A 256 -15.39 23.86 22.13
C GLU A 256 -15.05 22.65 23.03
N GLY A 257 -15.09 21.45 22.45
CA GLY A 257 -14.83 20.17 23.13
C GLY A 257 -15.95 19.64 24.02
N ARG A 258 -17.14 20.24 24.02
CA ARG A 258 -18.27 19.83 24.89
C ARG A 258 -19.08 18.64 24.36
N GLY A 259 -18.96 18.29 23.08
CA GLY A 259 -19.75 17.24 22.43
C GLY A 259 -21.25 17.55 22.34
N SER A 260 -22.02 16.65 21.71
CA SER A 260 -23.48 16.66 21.72
C SER A 260 -24.00 15.22 21.59
N GLU A 261 -25.19 14.94 22.13
CA GLU A 261 -25.77 13.57 22.07
C GLU A 261 -25.90 13.05 20.62
N LYS A 262 -26.28 13.93 19.69
CA LYS A 262 -26.35 13.60 18.26
C LYS A 262 -24.98 13.35 17.65
N LEU A 263 -23.99 14.17 17.98
CA LEU A 263 -22.64 14.02 17.45
C LEU A 263 -21.99 12.74 17.99
N ASP A 264 -22.13 12.48 19.30
CA ASP A 264 -21.62 11.29 19.97
C ASP A 264 -22.24 10.01 19.37
N GLU A 265 -23.53 10.07 19.01
CA GLU A 265 -24.22 8.97 18.32
C GLU A 265 -23.60 8.69 16.95
N ILE A 266 -23.39 9.70 16.11
CA ILE A 266 -22.78 9.50 14.77
C ILE A 266 -21.33 9.02 14.92
N VAL A 267 -20.54 9.71 15.74
CA VAL A 267 -19.11 9.43 15.93
C VAL A 267 -18.88 8.04 16.51
N GLY A 268 -19.74 7.61 17.44
CA GLY A 268 -19.69 6.27 18.04
C GLY A 268 -19.99 5.13 17.07
N ASN A 269 -20.53 5.42 15.88
CA ASN A 269 -20.82 4.43 14.85
C ASN A 269 -19.88 4.54 13.64
N LEU A 270 -18.84 5.39 13.66
CA LEU A 270 -17.93 5.60 12.51
C LEU A 270 -17.27 4.31 12.00
N SER A 271 -17.07 3.35 12.88
CA SER A 271 -16.48 2.04 12.57
C SER A 271 -17.54 0.93 12.59
N THR A 272 -18.77 1.20 12.15
CA THR A 272 -19.84 0.19 12.14
C THR A 272 -19.72 -0.72 10.92
N ASP A 273 -19.73 -2.03 11.13
CA ASP A 273 -19.77 -3.01 10.04
C ASP A 273 -21.20 -3.19 9.46
N SER A 274 -22.21 -2.56 10.07
CA SER A 274 -23.61 -2.67 9.66
C SER A 274 -23.96 -1.69 8.55
N GLU A 275 -24.27 -2.23 7.37
CA GLU A 275 -24.69 -1.43 6.23
C GLU A 275 -25.96 -0.62 6.52
N ALA A 276 -26.94 -1.24 7.20
CA ALA A 276 -28.17 -0.54 7.57
C ALA A 276 -27.90 0.61 8.54
N THR A 277 -26.97 0.43 9.48
CA THR A 277 -26.57 1.47 10.42
C THR A 277 -25.88 2.62 9.68
N ALA A 278 -24.91 2.32 8.81
CA ALA A 278 -24.22 3.31 8.00
C ALA A 278 -25.18 4.17 7.16
N GLY A 279 -26.12 3.54 6.43
CA GLY A 279 -27.13 4.26 5.65
C GLY A 279 -28.03 5.16 6.51
N MET A 280 -28.43 4.68 7.69
CA MET A 280 -29.18 5.49 8.65
C MET A 280 -28.38 6.68 9.19
N MET A 281 -27.05 6.56 9.36
CA MET A 281 -26.21 7.67 9.79
C MET A 281 -26.15 8.79 8.75
N VAL A 282 -26.08 8.46 7.45
CA VAL A 282 -26.19 9.46 6.36
C VAL A 282 -27.51 10.24 6.45
N ALA A 283 -28.63 9.55 6.67
CA ALA A 283 -29.93 10.21 6.82
C ALA A 283 -30.01 11.08 8.09
N LYS A 284 -29.31 10.71 9.17
CA LYS A 284 -29.21 11.54 10.37
C LYS A 284 -28.35 12.78 10.13
N LEU A 285 -27.21 12.64 9.45
CA LEU A 285 -26.35 13.76 9.05
C LEU A 285 -27.13 14.79 8.21
N GLY A 286 -27.98 14.33 7.28
CA GLY A 286 -28.85 15.22 6.50
C GLY A 286 -29.88 16.01 7.33
N ASN A 287 -30.10 15.65 8.60
CA ASN A 287 -30.97 16.35 9.54
C ASN A 287 -30.20 17.22 10.56
N PHE A 288 -28.88 17.30 10.45
CA PHE A 288 -28.07 18.16 11.32
C PHE A 288 -28.31 19.63 11.00
N THR A 289 -28.22 20.49 12.01
CA THR A 289 -28.03 21.92 11.76
C THR A 289 -26.63 22.17 11.19
N GLU A 290 -26.41 23.33 10.57
CA GLU A 290 -25.08 23.72 10.10
C GLU A 290 -24.03 23.60 11.21
N GLU A 291 -24.33 24.08 12.42
CA GLU A 291 -23.43 24.00 13.57
C GLU A 291 -23.12 22.54 13.98
N GLU A 292 -24.12 21.66 13.96
CA GLU A 292 -23.95 20.23 14.26
C GLU A 292 -23.11 19.53 13.17
N TYR A 293 -23.30 19.89 11.90
CA TYR A 293 -22.55 19.33 10.78
C TYR A 293 -21.10 19.79 10.78
N GLN A 294 -20.83 21.07 11.06
CA GLN A 294 -19.46 21.57 11.23
C GLN A 294 -18.74 20.88 12.40
N ALA A 295 -19.45 20.53 13.47
CA ALA A 295 -18.87 19.74 14.56
C ALA A 295 -18.49 18.31 14.10
N PHE A 296 -19.28 17.71 13.22
CA PHE A 296 -18.98 16.42 12.59
C PHE A 296 -17.73 16.52 11.70
N ILE A 297 -17.64 17.52 10.82
CA ILE A 297 -16.46 17.76 9.98
C ILE A 297 -15.20 18.00 10.84
N TYR A 298 -15.31 18.76 11.93
CA TYR A 298 -14.21 18.93 12.89
C TYR A 298 -13.74 17.60 13.49
N GLN A 299 -14.68 16.73 13.86
CA GLN A 299 -14.33 15.42 14.40
C GLN A 299 -13.69 14.50 13.34
N MET A 300 -14.16 14.54 12.08
CA MET A 300 -13.53 13.82 10.97
C MET A 300 -12.10 14.32 10.73
N TRP A 301 -11.88 15.64 10.67
CA TRP A 301 -10.54 16.22 10.58
C TRP A 301 -9.65 15.74 11.72
N LYS A 302 -10.14 15.82 12.97
CA LYS A 302 -9.38 15.39 14.15
C LYS A 302 -9.02 13.91 14.09
N ASN A 303 -9.93 13.06 13.63
CA ASN A 303 -9.68 11.63 13.45
C ASN A 303 -8.58 11.40 12.40
N ASN A 304 -8.67 12.06 11.24
CA ASN A 304 -7.67 11.98 10.18
C ASN A 304 -6.26 12.43 10.64
N GLN A 305 -6.20 13.47 11.48
CA GLN A 305 -4.93 13.92 12.07
C GLN A 305 -4.35 12.91 13.07
N SER A 306 -5.21 12.16 13.76
CA SER A 306 -4.78 11.18 14.77
C SER A 306 -4.36 9.84 14.17
N SER A 307 -4.85 9.48 12.97
CA SER A 307 -4.41 8.31 12.21
C SER A 307 -3.16 8.55 11.35
N GLY A 308 -2.61 9.78 11.38
CA GLY A 308 -1.38 10.10 10.65
C GLY A 308 -1.56 10.23 9.14
N GLY A 309 -2.78 10.46 8.64
CA GLY A 309 -3.06 10.57 7.20
C GLY A 309 -2.90 9.25 6.42
N HIS A 310 -2.63 8.14 7.10
CA HIS A 310 -2.49 6.81 6.49
C HIS A 310 -3.84 6.20 6.08
N ASP A 311 -4.95 6.72 6.60
CA ASP A 311 -6.30 6.22 6.30
C ASP A 311 -6.98 6.95 5.12
N ALA A 312 -6.35 7.98 4.55
CA ALA A 312 -6.91 8.66 3.39
C ALA A 312 -6.89 7.80 2.11
N HIS A 313 -6.20 6.65 2.16
CA HIS A 313 -6.17 5.64 1.10
C HIS A 313 -6.54 4.23 1.56
N SER A 314 -6.93 4.03 2.82
CA SER A 314 -7.49 2.75 3.23
C SER A 314 -9.02 2.75 3.02
N SER A 315 -9.43 2.69 1.75
CA SER A 315 -10.24 1.51 1.41
C SER A 315 -9.33 0.32 1.68
N SER A 316 -9.25 -0.06 2.94
CA SER A 316 -8.47 -1.22 3.37
C SER A 316 -8.84 -2.34 2.42
N GLY A 317 -7.88 -3.08 1.85
CA GLY A 317 -8.20 -4.28 1.04
C GLY A 317 -9.02 -5.37 1.80
N ASP A 318 -9.48 -5.04 3.01
CA ASP A 318 -10.37 -5.76 3.90
C ASP A 318 -11.74 -5.08 4.13
N ASP A 319 -12.17 -4.10 3.31
CA ASP A 319 -13.59 -3.70 3.22
C ASP A 319 -14.49 -4.81 2.60
N THR A 320 -13.97 -6.03 2.60
CA THR A 320 -14.65 -7.32 2.48
C THR A 320 -15.70 -7.56 3.58
N HIS A 321 -15.69 -6.79 4.68
CA HIS A 321 -16.63 -6.92 5.81
C HIS A 321 -17.48 -5.67 6.03
N GLY A 322 -18.31 -5.31 5.05
CA GLY A 322 -19.36 -4.31 5.25
C GLY A 322 -18.83 -2.89 5.28
N HIS A 323 -19.75 -1.94 5.10
CA HIS A 323 -19.52 -0.53 4.78
C HIS A 323 -18.87 0.34 5.88
N GLY A 324 -17.87 -0.17 6.60
CA GLY A 324 -17.19 0.46 7.74
C GLY A 324 -16.47 1.79 7.49
N GLY A 325 -16.58 2.40 6.30
CA GLY A 325 -15.96 3.68 5.94
C GLY A 325 -16.85 4.72 5.24
N HIS A 326 -18.15 4.46 5.01
CA HIS A 326 -18.92 5.24 4.01
C HIS A 326 -19.91 6.29 4.54
N PHE A 327 -19.68 6.93 5.69
CA PHE A 327 -20.47 8.13 6.01
C PHE A 327 -19.60 9.36 6.24
N GLY A 328 -19.87 10.37 5.41
CA GLY A 328 -19.01 11.53 5.19
C GLY A 328 -18.32 11.47 3.82
N PRO A 329 -17.59 12.52 3.45
CA PRO A 329 -16.88 12.57 2.18
C PRO A 329 -15.89 11.42 2.05
N GLN A 330 -15.90 10.76 0.89
CA GLN A 330 -14.92 9.72 0.57
C GLN A 330 -13.63 10.37 0.05
N PRO A 331 -12.46 9.74 0.23
CA PRO A 331 -11.21 10.26 -0.33
C PRO A 331 -11.28 10.40 -1.85
N TRP A 332 -10.49 11.33 -2.39
CA TRP A 332 -10.40 11.59 -3.82
C TRP A 332 -8.97 11.90 -4.22
N ILE A 333 -8.48 11.22 -5.25
CA ILE A 333 -7.19 11.46 -5.90
C ILE A 333 -7.38 12.52 -6.98
N ALA A 334 -6.72 13.66 -6.80
CA ALA A 334 -6.73 14.76 -7.76
C ALA A 334 -6.30 14.29 -9.15
N MET A 335 -7.14 14.54 -10.15
CA MET A 335 -6.82 14.24 -11.55
C MET A 335 -6.31 15.51 -12.26
N THR A 336 -5.16 15.38 -12.92
CA THR A 336 -4.50 16.48 -13.66
C THR A 336 -4.29 16.17 -15.14
N ASP A 337 -4.50 14.92 -15.56
CA ASP A 337 -4.47 14.55 -16.98
C ASP A 337 -5.79 14.92 -17.64
N ALA A 338 -5.75 15.87 -18.56
CA ALA A 338 -6.92 16.39 -19.24
C ALA A 338 -7.62 15.36 -20.14
N ASP A 339 -6.88 14.40 -20.71
CA ASP A 339 -7.46 13.36 -21.56
C ASP A 339 -8.17 12.30 -20.69
N GLU A 340 -7.61 11.95 -19.52
CA GLU A 340 -8.30 11.10 -18.54
C GLU A 340 -9.58 11.75 -18.02
N CYS A 341 -9.53 13.03 -17.61
CA CYS A 341 -10.71 13.78 -17.18
C CYS A 341 -11.79 13.86 -18.27
N ALA A 342 -11.40 14.14 -19.52
CA ALA A 342 -12.36 14.20 -20.63
C ALA A 342 -13.02 12.83 -20.90
N THR A 343 -12.26 11.75 -20.75
CA THR A 343 -12.77 10.39 -20.90
C THR A 343 -13.74 10.06 -19.78
N LEU A 344 -13.35 10.26 -18.52
CA LEU A 344 -14.21 10.04 -17.36
C LEU A 344 -15.52 10.83 -17.44
N GLN A 345 -15.46 12.10 -17.86
CA GLN A 345 -16.69 12.89 -18.07
C GLN A 345 -17.63 12.24 -19.08
N SER A 346 -17.10 11.72 -20.20
CA SER A 346 -17.92 11.04 -21.21
C SER A 346 -18.54 9.75 -20.67
N GLU A 347 -17.80 8.99 -19.86
CA GLU A 347 -18.29 7.76 -19.25
C GLU A 347 -19.38 8.03 -18.21
N LEU A 348 -19.23 9.08 -17.40
CA LEU A 348 -20.24 9.50 -16.42
C LEU A 348 -21.50 10.05 -17.10
N ASP A 349 -21.36 10.79 -18.20
CA ASP A 349 -22.48 11.27 -19.01
C ASP A 349 -23.25 10.08 -19.63
N GLU A 350 -22.54 9.07 -20.15
CA GLU A 350 -23.15 7.85 -20.69
C GLU A 350 -23.86 7.04 -19.58
N ALA A 351 -23.21 6.84 -18.43
CA ALA A 351 -23.81 6.20 -17.27
C ALA A 351 -25.09 6.92 -16.82
N ARG A 352 -25.08 8.26 -16.83
CA ARG A 352 -26.27 9.08 -16.55
C ARG A 352 -27.38 8.83 -17.57
N ASP A 353 -27.06 8.86 -18.85
CA ASP A 353 -28.05 8.62 -19.93
C ASP A 353 -28.66 7.21 -19.82
N VAL A 354 -27.86 6.20 -19.48
CA VAL A 354 -28.31 4.82 -19.24
C VAL A 354 -29.26 4.76 -18.04
N ALA A 355 -28.91 5.38 -16.91
CA ALA A 355 -29.79 5.44 -15.74
C ALA A 355 -31.12 6.15 -16.07
N MET A 356 -31.04 7.30 -16.76
CA MET A 356 -32.19 8.12 -17.14
C MET A 356 -33.12 7.46 -18.17
N ALA A 357 -32.66 6.41 -18.87
CA ALA A 357 -33.52 5.58 -19.73
C ALA A 357 -34.57 4.78 -18.93
N TYR A 358 -34.35 4.59 -17.63
CA TYR A 358 -35.24 3.86 -16.72
C TYR A 358 -35.63 4.74 -15.52
N PRO A 359 -36.39 5.83 -15.75
CA PRO A 359 -36.61 6.88 -14.75
C PRO A 359 -37.33 6.40 -13.48
N THR A 360 -38.11 5.31 -13.56
CA THR A 360 -38.76 4.69 -12.39
C THR A 360 -38.60 3.17 -12.39
N PRO A 361 -38.80 2.50 -11.23
CA PRO A 361 -38.76 1.04 -11.17
C PRO A 361 -39.75 0.34 -12.08
N LYS A 362 -40.83 1.04 -12.50
CA LYS A 362 -41.79 0.50 -13.47
C LYS A 362 -41.12 0.22 -14.82
N GLU A 363 -40.31 1.14 -15.33
CA GLU A 363 -39.58 0.95 -16.58
C GLU A 363 -38.47 -0.09 -16.41
N ALA A 364 -37.74 -0.08 -15.30
CA ALA A 364 -36.72 -1.10 -15.01
C ALA A 364 -37.29 -2.52 -14.98
N LYS A 365 -38.44 -2.73 -14.32
CA LYS A 365 -39.14 -4.03 -14.33
C LYS A 365 -39.52 -4.48 -15.74
N ALA A 366 -39.98 -3.55 -16.57
CA ALA A 366 -40.33 -3.86 -17.96
C ALA A 366 -39.09 -4.26 -18.78
N ALA A 367 -37.90 -3.79 -18.40
CA ALA A 367 -36.62 -4.12 -19.01
C ALA A 367 -35.93 -5.37 -18.41
N GLY A 368 -36.54 -6.02 -17.42
CA GLY A 368 -36.01 -7.26 -16.82
C GLY A 368 -35.24 -7.09 -15.52
N TYR A 369 -35.24 -5.89 -14.93
CA TYR A 369 -34.67 -5.68 -13.60
C TYR A 369 -35.62 -6.15 -12.50
N HIS A 370 -35.06 -6.71 -11.44
CA HIS A 370 -35.77 -7.23 -10.28
C HIS A 370 -35.22 -6.60 -9.00
N MET A 371 -36.10 -6.13 -8.11
CA MET A 371 -35.66 -5.61 -6.83
C MET A 371 -34.95 -6.69 -6.02
N VAL A 372 -33.72 -6.39 -5.61
CA VAL A 372 -32.90 -7.24 -4.73
C VAL A 372 -32.68 -6.58 -3.36
N THR A 373 -32.84 -5.27 -3.24
CA THR A 373 -32.76 -4.53 -1.96
C THR A 373 -33.88 -3.50 -1.89
N THR A 374 -34.63 -3.47 -0.78
CA THR A 374 -35.61 -2.41 -0.52
C THR A 374 -34.93 -1.09 -0.22
N TYR A 375 -35.67 0.03 -0.29
CA TYR A 375 -35.10 1.33 -0.02
C TYR A 375 -34.55 1.42 1.41
N VAL A 376 -33.25 1.70 1.50
CA VAL A 376 -32.57 2.09 2.73
C VAL A 376 -32.03 3.52 2.54
N PRO A 377 -32.32 4.45 3.45
CA PRO A 377 -31.75 5.80 3.38
C PRO A 377 -30.23 5.77 3.25
N GLY A 378 -29.66 6.61 2.38
CA GLY A 378 -28.23 6.64 2.09
C GLY A 378 -27.70 5.51 1.20
N ILE A 379 -28.53 4.50 0.87
CA ILE A 379 -28.14 3.33 0.06
C ILE A 379 -29.00 3.19 -1.20
N ALA A 380 -30.23 3.73 -1.19
CA ALA A 380 -31.25 3.55 -2.21
C ALA A 380 -31.88 2.14 -2.21
N SER A 381 -32.77 1.87 -3.17
CA SER A 381 -33.21 0.51 -3.49
C SER A 381 -32.44 -0.01 -4.70
N HIS A 382 -32.14 -1.31 -4.72
CA HIS A 382 -31.36 -1.94 -5.78
C HIS A 382 -32.24 -2.83 -6.63
N TRP A 383 -32.18 -2.61 -7.94
CA TRP A 383 -32.91 -3.38 -8.93
C TRP A 383 -31.91 -4.00 -9.88
N MET A 384 -31.82 -5.33 -9.87
CA MET A 384 -30.77 -6.09 -10.54
C MET A 384 -31.26 -6.76 -11.82
N ASN A 385 -30.47 -6.71 -12.88
CA ASN A 385 -30.64 -7.49 -14.10
C ASN A 385 -29.63 -8.65 -14.10
N PHE A 386 -30.09 -9.84 -13.68
CA PHE A 386 -29.27 -11.04 -13.64
C PHE A 386 -28.75 -11.51 -15.01
N GLY A 387 -29.29 -10.98 -16.12
CA GLY A 387 -28.79 -11.26 -17.46
C GLY A 387 -27.47 -10.56 -17.79
N TYR A 388 -27.08 -9.55 -17.01
CA TYR A 388 -25.82 -8.82 -17.17
C TYR A 388 -24.74 -9.27 -16.18
N VAL A 389 -25.12 -9.96 -15.10
CA VAL A 389 -24.17 -10.43 -14.08
C VAL A 389 -23.15 -11.41 -14.67
N ASP A 390 -21.98 -10.88 -14.99
CA ASP A 390 -20.81 -11.62 -15.44
C ASP A 390 -19.51 -10.97 -14.92
N GLY A 391 -18.34 -11.26 -15.51
CA GLY A 391 -17.04 -10.75 -15.04
C GLY A 391 -16.55 -9.48 -15.75
N THR A 392 -17.41 -8.79 -16.51
CA THR A 392 -17.05 -7.71 -17.44
C THR A 392 -17.72 -6.42 -17.02
N PHE A 393 -16.96 -5.34 -16.95
CA PHE A 393 -17.52 -4.00 -16.78
C PHE A 393 -17.98 -3.46 -18.14
N GLU A 394 -19.27 -3.10 -18.24
CA GLU A 394 -19.86 -2.50 -19.45
C GLU A 394 -20.74 -1.29 -19.05
N LEU A 395 -20.32 -0.08 -19.43
CA LEU A 395 -21.01 1.18 -19.08
C LEU A 395 -22.51 1.19 -19.47
N ASP A 396 -22.84 0.61 -20.61
CA ASP A 396 -24.21 0.59 -21.15
C ASP A 396 -25.07 -0.57 -20.62
N LYS A 397 -24.51 -1.44 -19.78
CA LYS A 397 -25.20 -2.60 -19.20
C LYS A 397 -24.96 -2.72 -17.68
N PRO A 398 -25.34 -1.71 -16.89
CA PRO A 398 -25.22 -1.81 -15.44
C PRO A 398 -26.07 -2.98 -14.92
N GLU A 399 -25.50 -3.82 -14.08
CA GLU A 399 -26.24 -4.93 -13.47
C GLU A 399 -27.31 -4.41 -12.51
N MET A 400 -27.17 -3.20 -11.98
CA MET A 400 -28.13 -2.61 -11.05
C MET A 400 -28.52 -1.16 -11.37
N LEU A 401 -29.79 -0.85 -11.14
CA LEU A 401 -30.34 0.50 -11.12
C LEU A 401 -30.75 0.88 -9.68
N LEU A 402 -30.52 2.14 -9.32
CA LEU A 402 -30.72 2.67 -7.97
C LEU A 402 -31.87 3.68 -7.93
N TYR A 403 -32.78 3.54 -6.96
CA TYR A 403 -33.95 4.42 -6.83
C TYR A 403 -34.16 4.94 -5.41
N ASP A 404 -34.65 6.18 -5.28
CA ASP A 404 -34.96 6.88 -4.01
C ASP A 404 -36.17 6.32 -3.23
N GLY A 405 -36.67 5.16 -3.64
CA GLY A 405 -37.80 4.49 -3.03
C GLY A 405 -38.03 3.11 -3.64
N THR A 406 -38.93 2.34 -3.03
CA THR A 406 -39.35 1.00 -3.52
C THR A 406 -40.64 1.04 -4.35
N GLY A 407 -41.33 2.18 -4.37
CA GLY A 407 -42.55 2.36 -5.15
C GLY A 407 -42.29 2.41 -6.65
N ASP A 408 -43.29 2.07 -7.44
CA ASP A 408 -43.22 2.11 -8.91
C ASP A 408 -43.03 3.52 -9.49
N ASP A 409 -43.19 4.56 -8.66
CA ASP A 409 -43.04 5.98 -8.97
C ASP A 409 -41.77 6.61 -8.35
N ALA A 410 -40.92 5.81 -7.70
CA ALA A 410 -39.62 6.27 -7.22
C ALA A 410 -38.75 6.75 -8.38
N SER A 411 -37.89 7.73 -8.11
CA SER A 411 -37.00 8.34 -9.10
C SER A 411 -35.64 7.65 -9.11
N VAL A 412 -35.08 7.44 -10.29
CA VAL A 412 -33.71 6.95 -10.44
C VAL A 412 -32.74 7.97 -9.83
N VAL A 413 -31.74 7.48 -9.11
CA VAL A 413 -30.70 8.29 -8.45
C VAL A 413 -29.28 7.87 -8.86
N GLY A 414 -29.15 6.77 -9.58
CA GLY A 414 -27.86 6.26 -10.05
C GLY A 414 -27.96 4.84 -10.55
N LEU A 415 -26.79 4.23 -10.70
CA LEU A 415 -26.63 2.84 -11.10
C LEU A 415 -25.51 2.19 -10.31
N SER A 416 -25.41 0.88 -10.40
CA SER A 416 -24.31 0.13 -9.84
C SER A 416 -23.90 -0.99 -10.78
N TYR A 417 -22.59 -1.20 -10.86
CA TYR A 417 -21.97 -2.28 -11.62
C TYR A 417 -21.65 -3.41 -10.66
N PHE A 418 -22.15 -4.61 -10.96
CA PHE A 418 -21.96 -5.80 -10.15
C PHE A 418 -21.25 -6.86 -10.99
N ILE A 419 -19.95 -7.04 -10.77
CA ILE A 419 -19.14 -7.97 -11.54
C ILE A 419 -18.68 -9.16 -10.68
N VAL A 420 -18.55 -10.31 -11.34
CA VAL A 420 -18.07 -11.56 -10.75
C VAL A 420 -16.56 -11.64 -10.92
N HIS A 421 -15.85 -11.55 -9.80
CA HIS A 421 -14.40 -11.67 -9.72
C HIS A 421 -14.01 -12.53 -8.50
N GLU A 422 -13.43 -13.69 -8.76
CA GLU A 422 -13.15 -14.73 -7.74
C GLU A 422 -11.90 -14.44 -6.88
N SER A 423 -11.12 -13.41 -7.23
CA SER A 423 -9.98 -12.99 -6.43
C SER A 423 -10.42 -12.04 -5.32
N ASP A 424 -9.67 -12.04 -4.21
CA ASP A 424 -9.87 -11.12 -3.10
C ASP A 424 -9.28 -9.72 -3.38
N ALA A 425 -8.45 -9.57 -4.41
CA ALA A 425 -8.05 -8.26 -4.91
C ALA A 425 -9.19 -7.60 -5.67
N GLU A 426 -9.32 -6.28 -5.49
CA GLU A 426 -10.30 -5.45 -6.15
C GLU A 426 -10.18 -5.55 -7.69
N PRO A 427 -11.31 -5.61 -8.43
CA PRO A 427 -11.28 -5.58 -9.88
C PRO A 427 -10.62 -4.30 -10.43
N THR A 428 -9.79 -4.45 -11.46
CA THR A 428 -9.13 -3.32 -12.12
C THR A 428 -9.93 -2.70 -13.27
N GLN A 429 -11.13 -3.24 -13.55
CA GLN A 429 -12.02 -2.74 -14.59
C GLN A 429 -12.96 -1.70 -13.98
N GLY A 430 -13.22 -0.60 -14.67
CA GLY A 430 -14.10 0.43 -14.13
C GLY A 430 -14.09 1.69 -14.98
N PHE A 431 -14.39 2.81 -14.34
CA PHE A 431 -14.28 4.13 -14.93
C PHE A 431 -12.80 4.52 -15.13
N THR A 432 -12.57 5.51 -15.98
CA THR A 432 -11.24 6.06 -16.20
C THR A 432 -10.79 6.83 -14.95
N GLY A 433 -9.74 6.36 -14.31
CA GLY A 433 -9.12 7.02 -13.15
C GLY A 433 -8.78 6.04 -12.05
N GLN A 434 -8.68 6.55 -10.82
CA GLN A 434 -8.41 5.77 -9.60
C GLN A 434 -9.45 6.03 -8.50
N ASN A 435 -10.54 6.72 -8.83
CA ASN A 435 -11.52 7.22 -7.86
C ASN A 435 -12.80 6.38 -7.81
N ASP A 436 -12.96 5.43 -8.73
CA ASP A 436 -13.99 4.41 -8.62
C ASP A 436 -13.45 3.22 -7.83
N HIS A 437 -14.25 2.78 -6.87
CA HIS A 437 -13.92 1.65 -6.01
C HIS A 437 -15.06 0.65 -6.00
N TYR A 438 -14.72 -0.61 -5.83
CA TYR A 438 -15.62 -1.71 -5.59
C TYR A 438 -15.57 -2.13 -4.13
N HIS A 439 -16.72 -2.51 -3.61
CA HIS A 439 -16.85 -3.23 -2.33
C HIS A 439 -17.56 -4.57 -2.53
N ARG A 440 -17.58 -5.38 -1.48
CA ARG A 440 -18.27 -6.67 -1.46
C ARG A 440 -19.27 -6.72 -0.32
N HIS A 441 -20.29 -7.54 -0.50
CA HIS A 441 -21.19 -7.89 0.59
C HIS A 441 -21.07 -9.38 0.91
N ILE A 442 -20.18 -9.69 1.86
CA ILE A 442 -19.91 -11.05 2.32
C ILE A 442 -20.82 -11.35 3.51
N GLY A 443 -21.82 -12.20 3.33
CA GLY A 443 -22.72 -12.58 4.42
C GLY A 443 -24.08 -11.87 4.42
N LEU A 444 -24.61 -11.36 3.31
CA LEU A 444 -25.99 -10.82 3.35
C LEU A 444 -27.02 -11.91 3.65
N CYS A 445 -28.05 -11.57 4.43
CA CYS A 445 -29.19 -12.45 4.64
C CYS A 445 -30.22 -12.25 3.54
N ILE A 446 -30.44 -13.28 2.70
CA ILE A 446 -31.38 -13.22 1.58
C ILE A 446 -32.62 -14.08 1.84
N ARG A 447 -33.80 -13.53 1.56
CA ARG A 447 -35.07 -14.26 1.57
C ARG A 447 -35.87 -13.92 0.32
N GLY A 448 -36.22 -14.94 -0.45
CA GLY A 448 -37.05 -14.76 -1.66
C GLY A 448 -36.39 -13.89 -2.74
N GLY A 449 -35.06 -13.87 -2.81
CA GLY A 449 -34.29 -13.06 -3.77
C GLY A 449 -34.05 -11.62 -3.33
N VAL A 450 -34.47 -11.24 -2.12
CA VAL A 450 -34.29 -9.89 -1.56
C VAL A 450 -33.43 -9.95 -0.32
N VAL A 451 -32.55 -8.96 -0.14
CA VAL A 451 -31.77 -8.73 1.07
C VAL A 451 -32.71 -8.30 2.20
N VAL A 452 -32.73 -9.10 3.28
CA VAL A 452 -33.57 -8.89 4.46
C VAL A 452 -32.76 -8.70 5.74
N GLY A 453 -31.44 -8.75 5.64
CA GLY A 453 -30.52 -8.52 6.73
C GLY A 453 -29.11 -8.29 6.19
N ASP A 454 -28.38 -7.43 6.89
CA ASP A 454 -27.04 -7.00 6.51
C ASP A 454 -25.97 -8.03 6.91
N THR A 455 -24.69 -7.71 6.71
CA THR A 455 -23.59 -8.66 6.97
C THR A 455 -23.41 -8.98 8.45
N THR A 456 -23.88 -8.10 9.35
CA THR A 456 -23.77 -8.27 10.81
C THR A 456 -24.83 -9.19 11.40
N LEU A 457 -25.95 -9.42 10.70
CA LEU A 457 -27.01 -10.33 11.17
C LEU A 457 -26.49 -11.77 11.26
N SER A 458 -26.56 -12.42 12.43
CA SER A 458 -26.03 -13.79 12.57
C SER A 458 -26.76 -14.82 11.66
N GLU A 459 -26.13 -15.96 11.41
CA GLU A 459 -26.75 -17.04 10.64
C GLU A 459 -28.03 -17.55 11.32
N GLU A 460 -28.03 -17.65 12.65
CA GLU A 460 -29.21 -18.04 13.42
C GLU A 460 -30.35 -17.02 13.30
N GLU A 461 -30.07 -15.72 13.41
CA GLU A 461 -31.07 -14.67 13.26
C GLU A 461 -31.62 -14.63 11.82
N CYS A 462 -30.75 -14.78 10.83
CA CYS A 462 -31.15 -14.89 9.43
C CYS A 462 -32.08 -16.08 9.20
N ALA A 463 -31.75 -17.25 9.75
CA ALA A 463 -32.59 -18.44 9.67
C ALA A 463 -33.95 -18.25 10.38
N GLN A 464 -33.98 -17.55 11.52
CA GLN A 464 -35.23 -17.27 12.26
C GLN A 464 -36.22 -16.43 11.46
N ILE A 465 -35.73 -15.49 10.64
CA ILE A 465 -36.58 -14.69 9.74
C ILE A 465 -36.84 -15.39 8.39
N GLY A 466 -36.38 -16.62 8.23
CA GLY A 466 -36.58 -17.46 7.04
C GLY A 466 -35.67 -17.10 5.86
N GLY A 467 -34.55 -16.43 6.12
CA GLY A 467 -33.51 -16.13 5.14
C GLY A 467 -32.36 -17.12 5.17
N VAL A 468 -31.39 -16.92 4.28
CA VAL A 468 -30.14 -17.67 4.17
C VAL A 468 -28.99 -16.69 3.99
N LYS A 469 -27.91 -16.85 4.77
CA LYS A 469 -26.67 -16.07 4.60
C LYS A 469 -25.99 -16.46 3.29
N GLN A 470 -25.67 -15.48 2.45
CA GLN A 470 -24.89 -15.69 1.24
C GLN A 470 -23.41 -15.54 1.53
N THR A 471 -22.57 -16.35 0.90
CA THR A 471 -21.11 -16.18 1.01
C THR A 471 -20.64 -14.94 0.25
N GLY A 472 -21.29 -14.57 -0.87
CA GLY A 472 -21.11 -13.27 -1.54
C GLY A 472 -19.70 -12.96 -2.09
N GLY A 473 -18.72 -13.83 -1.85
CA GLY A 473 -17.30 -13.53 -2.08
C GLY A 473 -16.99 -13.10 -3.51
N ALA A 474 -17.50 -13.75 -4.54
CA ALA A 474 -17.11 -13.37 -5.90
C ALA A 474 -17.79 -12.10 -6.43
N GLY A 475 -18.77 -11.52 -5.72
CA GLY A 475 -19.56 -10.39 -6.20
C GLY A 475 -19.00 -9.05 -5.74
N TRP A 476 -18.47 -8.27 -6.69
CA TRP A 476 -17.94 -6.94 -6.46
C TRP A 476 -18.89 -5.89 -6.99
N MET A 477 -19.08 -4.82 -6.23
CA MET A 477 -20.08 -3.80 -6.52
C MET A 477 -19.45 -2.41 -6.49
N SER A 478 -19.63 -1.63 -7.55
CA SER A 478 -19.30 -0.20 -7.57
C SER A 478 -20.56 0.62 -7.85
N HIS A 479 -20.65 1.82 -7.31
CA HIS A 479 -21.83 2.70 -7.42
C HIS A 479 -21.49 4.01 -8.10
N ALA A 480 -22.33 4.43 -9.04
CA ALA A 480 -22.22 5.74 -9.68
C ALA A 480 -23.52 6.54 -9.45
N TRP A 481 -23.41 7.59 -8.62
CA TRP A 481 -24.50 8.51 -8.26
C TRP A 481 -24.60 9.66 -9.25
N VAL A 482 -24.94 9.33 -10.50
CA VAL A 482 -24.81 10.23 -11.66
C VAL A 482 -26.07 11.03 -12.00
N VAL A 483 -27.15 10.95 -11.21
CA VAL A 483 -28.47 11.57 -11.50
C VAL A 483 -28.76 12.73 -10.56
#